data_AF-A0A367F3K1-F1
#
_entry.id   AF-A0A367F3K1-F1
#
_cell.length_a   1.000
_cell.length_b   1.000
_cell.length_c   1.000
_cell.angle_alpha   90.00
_cell.angle_beta   90.00
_cell.angle_gamma   90.00
#
_symmetry.space_group_name_H-M   'P 1'
#
loop_
_entity.id
_entity.type
_entity.pdbx_description
1 polymer ?
#
loop_
_entity_poly.entity_id
_entity_poly.type
_entity_poly.pdbx_seq_one_letter_code
_entity_poly.pdbx_strand_id
1 'polypeptide(L)'
;MTISVARPQLAPRERQVLAGLAGGNTLGEVASRLRLREGTARGYLDLAKSKLFGARSTESAIAAGYAVNAITQPMPLPPEQLLLTPEQRALVPFIAQGMSATQMAAQLTRPLNTVRRDGRELLAAARAVNPAHLVTRTWQHQVLTEKQVLTWLP
;
A
#
# COMPACT_ATOMS: atom_id res chain seq x y z
N MET A 1 -3.50 24.17 20.18
CA MET A 1 -3.16 24.49 18.78
C MET A 1 -3.35 23.22 17.95
N THR A 2 -4.45 23.09 17.22
CA THR A 2 -4.64 22.01 16.24
C THR A 2 -3.94 22.43 14.95
N ILE A 3 -2.76 21.86 14.69
CA ILE A 3 -2.10 22.03 13.40
C ILE A 3 -3.00 21.35 12.37
N SER A 4 -3.72 22.15 11.57
CA SER A 4 -4.44 21.65 10.40
C SER A 4 -3.40 21.22 9.38
N VAL A 5 -2.94 19.97 9.46
CA VAL A 5 -2.05 19.38 8.45
C VAL A 5 -2.79 19.45 7.12
N ALA A 6 -2.32 20.30 6.22
CA ALA A 6 -2.89 20.42 4.87
C ALA A 6 -2.88 19.02 4.23
N ARG A 7 -4.06 18.47 3.95
CA ARG A 7 -4.16 17.14 3.33
C ARG A 7 -3.45 17.17 1.99
N PRO A 8 -2.52 16.24 1.72
CA PRO A 8 -1.84 16.20 0.43
C PRO A 8 -2.84 16.12 -0.72
N GLN A 9 -2.83 17.13 -1.60
CA GLN A 9 -3.70 17.14 -2.77
C GLN A 9 -2.97 16.56 -3.98
N LEU A 10 -3.38 15.34 -4.35
CA LEU A 10 -2.94 14.71 -5.59
C LEU A 10 -3.64 15.34 -6.80
N ALA A 11 -2.87 15.61 -7.85
CA ALA A 11 -3.41 15.96 -9.14
C ALA A 11 -4.21 14.76 -9.72
N PRO A 12 -5.18 15.00 -10.64
CA PRO A 12 -6.00 13.94 -11.19
C PRO A 12 -5.20 12.75 -11.75
N ARG A 13 -4.12 13.00 -12.49
CA ARG A 13 -3.27 11.95 -13.07
C ARG A 13 -2.45 11.18 -12.04
N GLU A 14 -1.92 11.86 -11.03
CA GLU A 14 -1.22 11.23 -9.89
C GLU A 14 -2.14 10.26 -9.15
N ARG A 15 -3.36 10.71 -8.85
CA ARG A 15 -4.40 9.88 -8.21
C ARG A 15 -4.82 8.70 -9.08
N GLN A 16 -5.03 8.90 -10.38
CA GLN A 16 -5.38 7.81 -11.31
C GLN A 16 -4.29 6.75 -11.39
N VAL A 17 -3.02 7.15 -11.48
CA VAL A 17 -1.89 6.21 -11.50
C VAL A 17 -1.83 5.42 -10.20
N LEU A 18 -1.88 6.11 -9.06
CA LEU A 18 -1.81 5.46 -7.74
C LEU A 18 -3.00 4.51 -7.51
N ALA A 19 -4.22 4.90 -7.89
CA ALA A 19 -5.40 4.06 -7.81
C ALA A 19 -5.30 2.82 -8.72
N GLY A 20 -4.73 2.96 -9.93
CA GLY A 20 -4.49 1.85 -10.83
C GLY A 20 -3.53 0.80 -10.22
N LEU A 21 -2.45 1.26 -9.60
CA LEU A 21 -1.48 0.40 -8.90
C LEU A 21 -2.11 -0.25 -7.65
N ALA A 22 -2.96 0.48 -6.93
CA ALA A 22 -3.70 -0.04 -5.79
C ALA A 22 -4.67 -1.16 -6.18
N GLY A 23 -5.19 -1.15 -7.41
CA GLY A 23 -5.93 -2.25 -8.01
C GLY A 23 -5.07 -3.44 -8.47
N GLY A 24 -3.77 -3.45 -8.17
CA GLY A 24 -2.84 -4.53 -8.49
C GLY A 24 -2.28 -4.54 -9.90
N ASN A 25 -2.56 -3.50 -10.69
CA ASN A 25 -1.98 -3.39 -12.02
C ASN A 25 -0.50 -2.98 -11.94
N THR A 26 0.29 -3.43 -12.91
CA THR A 26 1.64 -2.95 -13.13
C THR A 26 1.63 -1.51 -13.65
N LEU A 27 2.76 -0.81 -13.53
CA LEU A 27 2.87 0.56 -14.01
C LEU A 27 2.63 0.66 -15.53
N GLY A 28 3.12 -0.31 -16.31
CA GLY A 28 2.89 -0.39 -17.75
C GLY A 28 1.41 -0.58 -18.10
N GLU A 29 0.68 -1.46 -17.39
CA GLU A 29 -0.77 -1.64 -17.59
C GLU A 29 -1.55 -0.37 -17.25
N VAL A 30 -1.20 0.31 -16.16
CA VAL A 30 -1.80 1.59 -15.77
C VAL A 30 -1.52 2.65 -16.84
N ALA A 31 -0.27 2.75 -17.31
CA ALA A 31 0.11 3.70 -18.36
C ALA A 31 -0.70 3.46 -19.64
N SER A 32 -0.79 2.20 -20.08
CA SER A 32 -1.56 1.79 -21.25
C SER A 32 -3.05 2.17 -21.12
N ARG A 33 -3.69 1.84 -20.00
CA ARG A 33 -5.11 2.19 -19.74
C ARG A 33 -5.37 3.68 -19.72
N LEU A 34 -4.42 4.47 -19.20
CA LEU A 34 -4.51 5.93 -19.14
C LEU A 34 -4.04 6.61 -20.43
N ARG A 35 -3.61 5.85 -21.45
CA ARG A 35 -3.02 6.35 -22.71
C ARG A 35 -1.82 7.26 -22.48
N LEU A 36 -0.92 6.83 -21.58
CA LEU A 36 0.31 7.51 -21.21
C LEU A 36 1.53 6.69 -21.66
N ARG A 37 2.65 7.37 -21.86
CA ARG A 37 3.96 6.70 -21.87
C ARG A 37 4.28 6.21 -20.47
N GLU A 38 4.94 5.06 -20.35
CA GLU A 38 5.30 4.50 -19.04
C GLU A 38 6.16 5.45 -18.20
N GLY A 39 7.13 6.14 -18.83
CA GLY A 39 7.93 7.17 -18.16
C GLY A 39 7.10 8.35 -17.60
N THR A 40 6.01 8.71 -18.28
CA THR A 40 5.08 9.74 -17.78
C THR A 40 4.27 9.23 -16.59
N ALA A 41 3.77 8.00 -16.66
CA ALA A 41 3.09 7.36 -15.52
C ALA A 41 4.04 7.23 -14.31
N ARG A 42 5.32 6.92 -14.55
CA ARG A 42 6.36 6.91 -13.53
C ARG A 42 6.53 8.28 -12.88
N GLY A 43 6.66 9.34 -13.69
CA GLY A 43 6.75 10.71 -13.17
C GLY A 43 5.55 11.10 -12.29
N TYR A 44 4.33 10.73 -12.69
CA TYR A 44 3.14 10.94 -11.84
C TYR A 44 3.16 10.13 -10.55
N LEU A 45 3.63 8.89 -10.58
CA LEU A 45 3.81 8.10 -9.36
C LEU A 45 4.85 8.75 -8.41
N ASP A 46 5.95 9.25 -8.94
CA ASP A 46 7.00 9.90 -8.14
C ASP A 46 6.52 11.22 -7.51
N LEU A 47 5.74 12.01 -8.24
CA LEU A 47 5.07 13.20 -7.69
C LEU A 47 4.06 12.83 -6.60
N ALA A 48 3.27 11.77 -6.80
CA ALA A 48 2.33 11.28 -5.80
C ALA A 48 3.06 10.86 -4.52
N LYS A 49 4.16 10.11 -4.65
CA LYS A 49 5.02 9.69 -3.54
C LYS A 49 5.59 10.87 -2.76
N SER A 50 6.11 11.87 -3.47
CA SER A 50 6.65 13.09 -2.86
C SER A 50 5.59 13.81 -2.02
N LYS A 51 4.37 13.98 -2.56
CA LYS A 51 3.25 14.62 -1.87
C LYS A 51 2.73 13.80 -0.68
N LEU A 52 2.75 12.48 -0.79
CA LEU A 52 2.32 11.56 0.25
C LEU A 52 3.46 11.27 1.22
N PHE A 53 3.90 12.33 1.92
CA PHE A 53 4.89 12.26 3.00
C PHE A 53 6.25 11.69 2.58
N GLY A 54 6.63 11.87 1.31
CA GLY A 54 7.89 11.35 0.79
C GLY A 54 7.96 9.82 0.75
N ALA A 55 6.83 9.15 0.51
CA ALA A 55 6.72 7.70 0.43
C ALA A 55 7.80 7.07 -0.47
N ARG A 56 8.59 6.14 0.07
CA ARG A 56 9.70 5.50 -0.65
C ARG A 56 9.26 4.33 -1.53
N SER A 57 8.08 3.78 -1.26
CA SER A 57 7.52 2.62 -1.96
C SER A 57 6.12 2.92 -2.50
N THR A 58 5.62 2.07 -3.39
CA THR A 58 4.26 2.22 -3.94
C THR A 58 3.23 1.81 -2.88
N GLU A 59 3.55 0.78 -2.10
CA GLU A 59 2.79 0.26 -0.98
C GLU A 59 2.55 1.36 0.07
N SER A 60 3.62 2.07 0.47
CA SER A 60 3.53 3.18 1.42
C SER A 60 2.75 4.37 0.89
N ALA A 61 2.87 4.67 -0.41
CA ALA A 61 2.07 5.72 -1.02
C ALA A 61 0.58 5.36 -1.04
N ILE A 62 0.22 4.10 -1.34
CA ILE A 62 -1.17 3.64 -1.32
C ILE A 62 -1.73 3.69 0.10
N ALA A 63 -1.00 3.15 1.08
CA ALA A 63 -1.41 3.16 2.48
C ALA A 63 -1.66 4.59 3.00
N ALA A 64 -0.71 5.50 2.76
CA ALA A 64 -0.86 6.92 3.08
C ALA A 64 -2.03 7.55 2.34
N GLY A 65 -2.17 7.24 1.04
CA GLY A 65 -3.23 7.75 0.18
C GLY A 65 -4.63 7.40 0.67
N TYR A 66 -4.84 6.19 1.19
CA TYR A 66 -6.09 5.80 1.84
C TYR A 66 -6.28 6.52 3.18
N ALA A 67 -5.26 6.54 4.04
CA ALA A 67 -5.33 7.14 5.37
C ALA A 67 -5.68 8.62 5.36
N VAL A 68 -5.19 9.38 4.37
CA VAL A 68 -5.48 10.83 4.25
C VAL A 68 -6.57 11.15 3.23
N ASN A 69 -7.24 10.13 2.69
CA ASN A 69 -8.29 10.26 1.66
C ASN A 69 -7.82 10.96 0.37
N ALA A 70 -6.55 10.79 -0.01
CA ALA A 70 -6.00 11.34 -1.26
C ALA A 70 -6.39 10.50 -2.49
N ILE A 71 -6.66 9.22 -2.30
CA ILE A 71 -7.29 8.31 -3.27
C ILE A 71 -8.55 7.70 -2.66
N THR A 72 -9.50 7.29 -3.52
CA THR A 72 -10.76 6.69 -3.08
C THR A 72 -10.49 5.40 -2.30
N GLN A 73 -11.01 5.32 -1.08
CA GLN A 73 -10.91 4.09 -0.29
C GLN A 73 -11.68 2.95 -0.98
N PRO A 74 -11.15 1.72 -0.95
CA PRO A 74 -11.85 0.60 -1.54
C PRO A 74 -13.09 0.25 -0.71
N MET A 75 -14.10 -0.32 -1.36
CA MET A 75 -15.31 -0.78 -0.66
C MET A 75 -14.92 -1.76 0.46
N PRO A 76 -15.36 -1.53 1.71
CA PRO A 76 -15.09 -2.44 2.82
C PRO A 76 -15.66 -3.83 2.54
N LEU A 77 -14.94 -4.85 2.98
CA LEU A 77 -15.36 -6.25 2.94
C LEU A 77 -15.38 -6.80 4.36
N PRO A 78 -16.18 -7.84 4.64
CA PRO A 78 -16.24 -8.41 5.98
C PRO A 78 -14.87 -8.93 6.45
N PRO A 79 -14.41 -8.59 7.68
CA PRO A 79 -13.08 -8.96 8.18
C PRO A 79 -12.83 -10.47 8.23
N GLU A 80 -13.88 -11.26 8.48
CA GLU A 80 -13.83 -12.72 8.60
C GLU A 80 -13.50 -13.43 7.27
N GLN A 81 -13.62 -12.75 6.14
CA GLN A 81 -13.27 -13.31 4.83
C GLN A 81 -11.76 -13.35 4.58
N LEU A 82 -10.96 -12.66 5.40
CA LEU A 82 -9.50 -12.70 5.33
C LEU A 82 -8.92 -13.26 6.64
N LEU A 83 -8.89 -14.59 6.70
CA LEU A 83 -8.28 -15.33 7.80
C LEU A 83 -6.77 -15.36 7.63
N LEU A 84 -6.07 -14.72 8.56
CA LEU A 84 -4.60 -14.66 8.61
C LEU A 84 -4.13 -15.18 9.95
N THR A 85 -3.02 -15.91 9.95
CA THR A 85 -2.34 -16.25 11.21
C THR A 85 -1.79 -14.98 11.87
N PRO A 86 -1.51 -14.99 13.18
CA PRO A 86 -0.86 -13.86 13.85
C PRO A 86 0.43 -13.42 13.16
N GLU A 87 1.23 -14.37 12.68
CA GLU A 87 2.50 -14.15 11.99
C GLU A 87 2.31 -13.45 10.65
N GLN A 88 1.33 -13.87 9.85
CA GLN A 88 0.99 -13.23 8.58
C GLN A 88 0.44 -11.82 8.80
N ARG A 89 -0.45 -11.66 9.80
CA ARG A 89 -1.02 -10.36 10.17
C ARG A 89 0.07 -9.37 10.62
N ALA A 90 1.09 -9.84 11.33
CA ALA A 90 2.22 -9.02 11.75
C ALA A 90 3.06 -8.47 10.59
N LEU A 91 3.03 -9.10 9.39
CA LEU A 91 3.74 -8.59 8.21
C LEU A 91 3.05 -7.39 7.57
N VAL A 92 1.72 -7.26 7.72
CA VAL A 92 0.90 -6.30 6.97
C VAL A 92 1.37 -4.84 7.16
N PRO A 93 1.61 -4.34 8.39
CA PRO A 93 2.08 -2.97 8.58
C PRO A 93 3.46 -2.72 7.94
N PHE A 94 4.37 -3.70 8.00
CA PHE A 94 5.70 -3.56 7.42
C PHE A 94 5.68 -3.56 5.90
N ILE A 95 4.84 -4.41 5.28
CA ILE A 95 4.62 -4.37 3.83
C ILE A 95 3.99 -3.04 3.42
N ALA A 96 3.00 -2.56 4.18
CA ALA A 96 2.39 -1.24 3.94
C ALA A 96 3.39 -0.08 4.08
N GLN A 97 4.45 -0.23 4.88
CA GLN A 97 5.56 0.73 4.96
C GLN A 97 6.61 0.56 3.84
N GLY A 98 6.47 -0.46 3.00
CA GLY A 98 7.41 -0.75 1.91
C GLY A 98 8.66 -1.49 2.35
N MET A 99 8.64 -2.18 3.50
CA MET A 99 9.79 -2.95 3.97
C MET A 99 10.03 -4.19 3.12
N SER A 100 11.30 -4.44 2.80
CA SER A 100 11.75 -5.69 2.21
C SER A 100 11.64 -6.86 3.20
N ALA A 101 11.61 -8.09 2.68
CA ALA A 101 11.62 -9.29 3.52
C ALA A 101 12.81 -9.35 4.49
N THR A 102 13.98 -8.83 4.09
CA THR A 102 15.17 -8.75 4.96
C THR A 102 14.96 -7.78 6.11
N GLN A 103 14.40 -6.59 5.84
CA GLN A 103 14.08 -5.61 6.88
C GLN A 103 13.00 -6.15 7.83
N MET A 104 11.96 -6.79 7.30
CA MET A 104 10.92 -7.43 8.12
C MET A 104 11.48 -8.53 9.01
N ALA A 105 12.36 -9.38 8.48
CA ALA A 105 13.03 -10.45 9.23
C ALA A 105 13.85 -9.90 10.40
N ALA A 106 14.61 -8.83 10.16
CA ALA A 106 15.36 -8.14 11.20
C ALA A 106 14.43 -7.51 12.25
N GLN A 107 13.38 -6.81 11.82
CA GLN A 107 12.47 -6.10 12.71
C GLN A 107 11.64 -7.03 13.59
N LEU A 108 11.26 -8.19 13.06
CA LEU A 108 10.47 -9.19 13.77
C LEU A 108 11.33 -10.20 14.54
N THR A 109 12.66 -10.16 14.38
CA THR A 109 13.57 -11.19 14.90
C THR A 109 13.14 -12.60 14.43
N ARG A 110 12.84 -12.74 13.14
CA ARG A 110 12.36 -14.00 12.53
C ARG A 110 13.28 -14.43 11.39
N PRO A 111 13.43 -15.75 11.12
CA PRO A 111 14.21 -16.22 9.99
C PRO A 111 13.67 -15.70 8.65
N LEU A 112 14.57 -15.23 7.78
CA LEU A 112 14.22 -14.64 6.48
C LEU A 112 13.38 -15.59 5.60
N ASN A 113 13.72 -16.88 5.57
CA ASN A 113 12.98 -17.86 4.77
C ASN A 113 11.54 -18.06 5.28
N THR A 114 11.33 -17.98 6.59
CA THR A 114 9.99 -18.00 7.20
C THR A 114 9.21 -16.76 6.81
N VAL A 115 9.78 -15.55 6.93
CA VAL A 115 9.13 -14.30 6.53
C VAL A 115 8.76 -14.29 5.04
N ARG A 116 9.64 -14.80 4.18
CA ARG A 116 9.36 -14.94 2.74
C ARG A 116 8.22 -15.91 2.45
N ARG A 117 8.18 -17.06 3.13
CA ARG A 117 7.09 -18.03 3.00
C ARG A 117 5.77 -17.40 3.44
N ASP A 118 5.73 -16.85 4.65
CA ASP A 118 4.53 -16.23 5.20
C ASP A 118 4.05 -15.05 4.35
N GLY A 119 4.95 -14.25 3.77
CA GLY A 119 4.60 -13.18 2.85
C GLY A 119 3.95 -13.68 1.54
N ARG A 120 4.42 -14.81 0.99
CA ARG A 120 3.77 -15.43 -0.17
C ARG A 120 2.40 -16.00 0.16
N GLU A 121 2.28 -16.67 1.31
CA GLU A 121 1.01 -17.20 1.80
C GLU A 121 0.01 -16.09 2.11
N LEU A 122 0.48 -14.96 2.66
CA LEU A 122 -0.32 -13.76 2.89
C LEU A 122 -0.88 -13.18 1.59
N LEU A 123 -0.06 -13.07 0.54
CA LEU A 123 -0.53 -12.64 -0.79
C LEU A 123 -1.62 -13.59 -1.32
N ALA A 124 -1.39 -14.90 -1.22
CA ALA A 124 -2.34 -15.90 -1.66
C ALA A 124 -3.67 -15.86 -0.86
N ALA A 125 -3.59 -15.79 0.47
CA ALA A 125 -4.76 -15.70 1.35
C ALA A 125 -5.59 -14.44 1.09
N ALA A 126 -4.91 -13.31 0.90
CA ALA A 126 -5.55 -12.05 0.53
C ALA A 126 -6.00 -12.00 -0.94
N ARG A 127 -5.70 -13.03 -1.75
CA ARG A 127 -5.89 -13.05 -3.21
C ARG A 127 -5.35 -11.77 -3.87
N ALA A 128 -4.20 -11.31 -3.38
CA ALA A 128 -3.51 -10.14 -3.86
C ALA A 128 -2.44 -10.57 -4.88
N VAL A 129 -2.35 -9.81 -5.97
CA VAL A 129 -1.44 -10.14 -7.09
C VAL A 129 -0.02 -9.63 -6.85
N ASN A 130 0.12 -8.58 -6.03
CA ASN A 130 1.39 -7.98 -5.66
C ASN A 130 1.25 -7.22 -4.33
N PRO A 131 2.35 -6.75 -3.71
CA PRO A 131 2.30 -6.06 -2.42
C PRO A 131 1.47 -4.77 -2.43
N ALA A 132 1.45 -4.02 -3.53
CA ALA A 132 0.56 -2.86 -3.67
C ALA A 132 -0.92 -3.24 -3.57
N HIS A 133 -1.34 -4.32 -4.26
CA HIS A 133 -2.69 -4.86 -4.14
C HIS A 133 -2.97 -5.41 -2.74
N LEU A 134 -1.96 -5.99 -2.08
CA LEU A 134 -2.11 -6.50 -0.72
C LEU A 134 -2.53 -5.41 0.25
N VAL A 135 -1.96 -4.20 0.13
CA VAL A 135 -2.37 -3.04 0.94
C VAL A 135 -3.86 -2.74 0.77
N THR A 136 -4.37 -2.76 -0.48
CA THR A 136 -5.81 -2.58 -0.75
C THR A 136 -6.63 -3.71 -0.12
N ARG A 137 -6.24 -4.97 -0.29
CA ARG A 137 -6.98 -6.11 0.26
C ARG A 137 -7.02 -6.09 1.77
N THR A 138 -5.90 -5.82 2.43
CA THR A 138 -5.84 -5.73 3.90
C THR A 138 -6.58 -4.51 4.42
N TRP A 139 -6.66 -3.41 3.67
CA TRP A 139 -7.52 -2.26 3.99
C TRP A 139 -9.01 -2.64 3.90
N GLN A 140 -9.44 -3.30 2.82
CA GLN A 140 -10.84 -3.72 2.63
C GLN A 140 -11.35 -4.56 3.79
N HIS A 141 -10.53 -5.51 4.26
CA HIS A 141 -10.86 -6.40 5.38
C HIS A 141 -10.49 -5.82 6.76
N GLN A 142 -10.15 -4.53 6.85
CA GLN A 142 -9.82 -3.83 8.10
C GLN A 142 -8.65 -4.46 8.88
N VAL A 143 -7.79 -5.22 8.20
CA VAL A 143 -6.54 -5.75 8.77
C VAL A 143 -5.51 -4.64 8.90
N LEU A 144 -5.46 -3.76 7.90
CA LEU A 144 -4.74 -2.50 7.92
C LEU A 144 -5.77 -1.38 8.12
N THR A 145 -5.53 -0.49 9.08
CA THR A 145 -6.47 0.59 9.42
C THR A 145 -5.83 1.97 9.27
N GLU A 146 -6.66 2.99 9.07
CA GLU A 146 -6.24 4.39 9.08
C GLU A 146 -5.42 4.71 10.35
N LYS A 147 -5.93 4.33 11.53
CA LYS A 147 -5.24 4.58 12.80
C LYS A 147 -3.83 4.03 12.81
N GLN A 148 -3.62 2.80 12.31
CA GLN A 148 -2.28 2.22 12.22
C GLN A 148 -1.40 3.01 11.25
N VAL A 149 -1.89 3.33 10.06
CA VAL A 149 -1.08 4.06 9.07
C VAL A 149 -0.64 5.42 9.61
N LEU A 150 -1.55 6.15 10.27
CA LEU A 150 -1.24 7.45 10.86
C LEU A 150 -0.16 7.38 11.94
N THR A 151 0.16 6.23 12.54
CA THR A 151 1.22 6.15 13.59
C THR A 151 2.64 6.21 13.03
N TRP A 152 2.85 6.02 11.73
CA TRP A 152 4.19 6.07 11.11
C TRP A 152 4.32 7.12 10.01
N LEU A 153 3.26 7.87 9.73
CA LEU A 153 3.39 9.07 8.91
C LEU A 153 4.03 10.20 9.75
N PRO A 154 4.87 11.05 9.13
CA PRO A 154 5.55 12.15 9.81
C PRO A 154 4.61 13.30 10.18
#